data_AF-A0A7Y5IE29-F1
#
_entry.id   AF-A0A7Y5IE29-F1
#
_cell.length_a   1.000
_cell.length_b   1.000
_cell.length_c   1.000
_cell.angle_alpha   90.00
_cell.angle_beta   90.00
_cell.angle_gamma   90.00
#
_symmetry.space_group_name_H-M   'P 1'
#
loop_
_entity.id
_entity.type
_entity.pdbx_description
1 polymer ?
#
loop_
_entity_poly.entity_id
_entity_poly.type
_entity_poly.pdbx_seq_one_letter_code
_entity_poly.pdbx_strand_id
1 'polypeptide(L)'
;MGRSSIYMVIAFSAMMLFAGKNMSSVGVQALDNSLSYYENTQRYSIAVTAANLICSKVWETPAWVDGYTNISYNGGTFTGTVTSLGDGSKKVVTTATYGGTTQTVTIIMKPSNFSKFAYYGGTSASAAAWETGDTIGGPSHTQGKLKTFGSPVFLGKATSLSGITKSGSPKTPQFLGGFESGVSLTMPANTSYSNILSAASSGGKYQSGGSLYLKFNADGTVSWKTTAAGTYTTVQLSVFAPNGVIAIDKGSMFVEGTVDGRVTLASLRSSGSTGGTVKITNNLEMKSNPRTNPTSDDMLGIVSYGDITIADNSSPLFDVYGTFYSYSGGIAVENGTSRPPGTLRIYGGMMVEKLYATSNGASGSSRKGYNLSLRFDERFANDSPEYFPATGKYEILSWLE
;
A
#
# COMPACT_ATOMS: atom_id res chain seq x y z
N MET A 1 86.77 32.49 -11.71
CA MET A 1 85.69 31.51 -11.95
C MET A 1 85.22 30.77 -10.68
N GLY A 2 86.04 30.62 -9.62
CA GLY A 2 85.66 29.81 -8.43
C GLY A 2 84.63 30.40 -7.45
N ARG A 3 84.41 31.72 -7.39
CA ARG A 3 83.40 32.32 -6.49
C ARG A 3 81.97 32.16 -7.02
N SER A 4 81.76 32.33 -8.33
CA SER A 4 80.45 32.20 -8.98
C SER A 4 79.90 30.76 -8.92
N SER A 5 80.78 29.76 -9.00
CA SER A 5 80.41 28.35 -8.86
C SER A 5 79.94 27.99 -7.45
N ILE A 6 80.52 28.60 -6.41
CA ILE A 6 80.07 28.39 -5.02
C ILE A 6 78.66 28.95 -4.80
N TYR A 7 78.37 30.16 -5.30
CA TYR A 7 77.02 30.72 -5.21
C TYR A 7 75.98 29.89 -5.95
N MET A 8 76.35 29.30 -7.09
CA MET A 8 75.46 28.43 -7.87
C MET A 8 75.14 27.12 -7.13
N VAL A 9 76.14 26.50 -6.50
CA VAL A 9 75.95 25.28 -5.70
C VAL A 9 75.07 25.57 -4.47
N ILE A 10 75.30 26.68 -3.77
CA ILE A 10 74.47 27.09 -2.63
C ILE A 10 73.01 27.35 -3.06
N ALA A 11 72.81 28.07 -4.17
CA ALA A 11 71.47 28.33 -4.71
C ALA A 11 70.75 27.04 -5.13
N PHE A 12 71.46 26.11 -5.77
CA PHE A 12 70.91 24.81 -6.17
C PHE A 12 70.57 23.93 -4.96
N SER A 13 71.44 23.87 -3.95
CA SER A 13 71.15 23.16 -2.70
C SER A 13 69.97 23.77 -1.94
N ALA A 14 69.85 25.10 -1.92
CA ALA A 14 68.69 25.78 -1.33
C ALA A 14 67.40 25.45 -2.10
N MET A 15 67.42 25.50 -3.44
CA MET A 15 66.26 25.10 -4.26
C MET A 15 65.85 23.65 -4.03
N MET A 16 66.82 22.73 -3.92
CA MET A 16 66.55 21.32 -3.63
C MET A 16 65.98 21.10 -2.22
N LEU A 17 66.44 21.87 -1.22
CA LEU A 17 65.86 21.84 0.13
C LEU A 17 64.42 22.35 0.15
N PHE A 18 64.12 23.45 -0.55
CA PHE A 18 62.75 23.96 -0.67
C PHE A 18 61.85 22.99 -1.44
N ALA A 19 62.34 22.42 -2.53
CA ALA A 19 61.62 21.40 -3.30
C ALA A 19 61.35 20.15 -2.45
N GLY A 20 62.36 19.65 -1.73
CA GLY A 20 62.23 18.50 -0.84
C GLY A 20 61.25 18.75 0.31
N LYS A 21 61.29 19.93 0.93
CA LYS A 21 60.31 20.34 1.96
C LYS A 21 58.90 20.41 1.40
N ASN A 22 58.70 21.00 0.22
CA ASN A 22 57.39 21.09 -0.41
C ASN A 22 56.85 19.72 -0.82
N MET A 23 57.67 18.87 -1.43
CA MET A 23 57.28 17.50 -1.79
C MET A 23 56.91 16.66 -0.56
N SER A 24 57.68 16.80 0.54
CA SER A 24 57.35 16.14 1.81
C SER A 24 56.02 16.65 2.38
N SER A 25 55.79 17.96 2.38
CA SER A 25 54.53 18.56 2.82
C SER A 25 53.33 18.10 1.99
N VAL A 26 53.47 18.03 0.66
CA VAL A 26 52.42 17.52 -0.23
C VAL A 26 52.18 16.04 0.00
N GLY A 27 53.24 15.25 0.22
CA GLY A 27 53.13 13.83 0.54
C GLY A 27 52.36 13.57 1.85
N VAL A 28 52.66 14.35 2.90
CA VAL A 28 51.92 14.27 4.18
C VAL A 28 50.46 14.69 4.01
N GLN A 29 50.19 15.80 3.31
CA GLN A 29 48.81 16.24 3.05
C GLN A 29 48.01 15.22 2.21
N ALA A 30 48.65 14.59 1.23
CA ALA A 30 48.01 13.56 0.42
C ALA A 30 47.69 12.32 1.27
N LEU A 31 48.58 11.93 2.18
CA LEU A 31 48.34 10.84 3.12
C LEU A 31 47.21 11.18 4.11
N ASP A 32 47.23 12.37 4.71
CA ASP A 32 46.19 12.82 5.65
C ASP A 32 44.82 12.88 4.97
N ASN A 33 44.76 13.41 3.75
CA ASN A 33 43.53 13.38 2.96
C ASN A 33 43.08 11.94 2.68
N SER A 34 43.99 11.06 2.26
CA SER A 34 43.67 9.65 2.00
C SER A 34 43.15 8.93 3.26
N LEU A 35 43.74 9.19 4.42
CA LEU A 35 43.29 8.64 5.70
C LEU A 35 41.91 9.19 6.06
N SER A 36 41.70 10.50 5.93
CA SER A 36 40.39 11.12 6.19
C SER A 36 39.29 10.58 5.28
N TYR A 37 39.57 10.42 3.99
CA TYR A 37 38.63 9.79 3.06
C TYR A 37 38.33 8.35 3.45
N TYR A 38 39.35 7.56 3.80
CA TYR A 38 39.16 6.19 4.27
C TYR A 38 38.30 6.11 5.54
N GLU A 39 38.61 6.92 6.55
CA GLU A 39 37.84 6.98 7.80
C GLU A 39 36.39 7.41 7.57
N ASN A 40 36.15 8.38 6.68
CA ASN A 40 34.81 8.82 6.31
C ASN A 40 34.04 7.70 5.60
N THR A 41 34.65 7.00 4.65
CA THR A 41 34.03 5.87 3.96
C THR A 41 33.71 4.73 4.93
N GLN A 42 34.64 4.38 5.83
CA GLN A 42 34.41 3.35 6.84
C GLN A 42 33.24 3.72 7.75
N ARG A 43 33.22 4.95 8.26
CA ARG A 43 32.14 5.43 9.14
C ARG A 43 30.79 5.42 8.45
N TYR A 44 30.73 5.88 7.21
CA TYR A 44 29.52 5.85 6.39
C TYR A 44 29.02 4.41 6.15
N SER A 45 29.92 3.49 5.78
CA SER A 45 29.56 2.07 5.60
C SER A 45 29.02 1.43 6.88
N ILE A 46 29.59 1.77 8.05
CA ILE A 46 29.08 1.31 9.34
C ILE A 46 27.66 1.86 9.60
N ALA A 47 27.43 3.15 9.35
CA ALA A 47 26.13 3.79 9.56
C ALA A 47 25.02 3.19 8.66
N VAL A 48 25.31 2.99 7.37
CA VAL A 48 24.39 2.38 6.40
C VAL A 48 24.12 0.92 6.74
N THR A 49 25.14 0.16 7.18
CA THR A 49 24.95 -1.23 7.62
C THR A 49 24.05 -1.31 8.84
N ALA A 50 24.26 -0.43 9.84
CA ALA A 50 23.42 -0.33 11.02
C ALA A 50 21.96 0.00 10.64
N ALA A 51 21.77 0.95 9.73
CA ALA A 51 20.46 1.33 9.22
C ALA A 51 19.74 0.14 8.55
N ASN A 52 20.43 -0.57 7.65
CA ASN A 52 19.88 -1.75 6.99
C ASN A 52 19.52 -2.87 7.97
N LEU A 53 20.36 -3.11 9.00
CA LEU A 53 20.08 -4.10 10.03
C LEU A 53 18.80 -3.77 10.81
N ILE A 54 18.63 -2.51 11.22
CA ILE A 54 17.43 -2.04 11.93
C ILE A 54 16.20 -2.13 11.02
N CYS A 55 16.30 -1.66 9.77
CA CYS A 55 15.20 -1.73 8.82
C CYS A 55 14.76 -3.18 8.55
N SER A 56 15.72 -4.11 8.42
CA SER A 56 15.43 -5.54 8.30
C SER A 56 14.70 -6.06 9.55
N LYS A 57 15.11 -5.64 10.74
CA LYS A 57 14.47 -6.06 11.99
C LYS A 57 13.06 -5.52 12.16
N VAL A 58 12.84 -4.25 11.80
CA VAL A 58 11.50 -3.63 11.75
C VAL A 58 10.62 -4.31 10.70
N TRP A 59 11.18 -4.75 9.58
CA TRP A 59 10.45 -5.49 8.55
C TRP A 59 10.00 -6.89 9.03
N GLU A 60 10.89 -7.62 9.73
CA GLU A 60 10.57 -8.92 10.34
C GLU A 60 9.55 -8.78 11.46
N THR A 61 9.81 -7.86 12.40
CA THR A 61 9.00 -7.61 13.60
C THR A 61 8.55 -6.15 13.63
N PRO A 62 7.39 -5.82 13.04
CA PRO A 62 6.88 -4.45 12.96
C PRO A 62 6.66 -3.75 14.31
N ALA A 63 6.46 -4.50 15.38
CA ALA A 63 6.30 -3.96 16.74
C ALA A 63 7.63 -3.58 17.41
N TRP A 64 8.77 -4.00 16.85
CA TRP A 64 10.07 -3.80 17.46
C TRP A 64 10.49 -2.32 17.46
N VAL A 65 10.97 -1.84 18.62
CA VAL A 65 11.40 -0.45 18.84
C VAL A 65 12.69 -0.34 19.67
N ASP A 66 13.31 -1.46 20.05
CA ASP A 66 14.41 -1.45 21.03
C ASP A 66 15.70 -0.81 20.48
N GLY A 67 15.93 -0.90 19.17
CA GLY A 67 17.15 -0.41 18.54
C GLY A 67 18.40 -1.25 18.88
N TYR A 68 19.57 -0.69 18.63
CA TYR A 68 20.87 -1.27 18.98
C TYR A 68 21.73 -0.22 19.69
N THR A 69 22.50 -0.64 20.70
CA THR A 69 23.33 0.28 21.49
C THR A 69 24.77 -0.20 21.49
N ASN A 70 25.69 0.68 21.06
CA ASN A 70 27.15 0.47 21.08
C ASN A 70 27.61 -0.90 20.55
N ILE A 71 27.11 -1.29 19.38
CA ILE A 71 27.55 -2.52 18.72
C ILE A 71 28.87 -2.25 18.00
N SER A 72 29.90 -3.04 18.32
CA SER A 72 31.19 -2.98 17.64
C SER A 72 31.10 -3.61 16.26
N TYR A 73 31.49 -2.87 15.22
CA TYR A 73 31.51 -3.35 13.84
C TYR A 73 32.62 -2.67 13.04
N ASN A 74 33.42 -3.48 12.33
CA ASN A 74 34.53 -3.05 11.48
C ASN A 74 35.49 -2.02 12.10
N GLY A 75 35.84 -2.20 13.38
CA GLY A 75 36.76 -1.31 14.11
C GLY A 75 36.14 -0.01 14.62
N GLY A 76 34.85 0.23 14.38
CA GLY A 76 34.06 1.31 14.99
C GLY A 76 32.91 0.78 15.84
N THR A 77 32.05 1.69 16.29
CA THR A 77 30.80 1.34 16.97
C THR A 77 29.61 2.02 16.29
N PHE A 78 28.43 1.43 16.43
CA PHE A 78 27.20 2.10 16.06
C PHE A 78 26.12 1.96 17.15
N THR A 79 25.25 2.95 17.19
CA THR A 79 24.01 2.96 17.97
C THR A 79 22.88 3.34 17.03
N GLY A 80 21.74 2.70 17.11
CA GLY A 80 20.56 3.09 16.35
C GLY A 80 19.29 2.96 17.16
N THR A 81 18.41 3.94 17.01
CA THR A 81 17.16 4.03 17.75
C THR A 81 15.97 4.00 16.79
N VAL A 82 14.86 3.46 17.27
CA VAL A 82 13.59 3.42 16.53
C VAL A 82 12.55 4.15 17.37
N THR A 83 11.92 5.18 16.81
CA THR A 83 10.87 5.96 17.46
C THR A 83 9.59 5.89 16.66
N SER A 84 8.48 5.51 17.29
CA SER A 84 7.15 5.55 16.66
C SER A 84 6.62 6.99 16.63
N LEU A 85 6.09 7.40 15.48
CA LEU A 85 5.44 8.68 15.23
C LEU A 85 3.91 8.53 15.39
N GLY A 86 3.20 9.64 15.63
CA GLY A 86 1.77 9.64 15.97
C GLY A 86 0.82 9.15 14.86
N ASP A 87 1.29 9.12 13.62
CA ASP A 87 0.60 8.60 12.43
C ASP A 87 0.83 7.09 12.19
N GLY A 88 1.54 6.42 13.11
CA GLY A 88 1.94 5.02 12.98
C GLY A 88 3.24 4.81 12.18
N SER A 89 3.83 5.88 11.63
CA SER A 89 5.16 5.85 11.02
C SER A 89 6.25 5.60 12.06
N LYS A 90 7.45 5.20 11.62
CA LYS A 90 8.62 5.01 12.47
C LYS A 90 9.78 5.83 11.94
N LYS A 91 10.48 6.51 12.84
CA LYS A 91 11.75 7.17 12.57
C LYS A 91 12.87 6.28 13.08
N VAL A 92 13.80 5.93 12.20
CA VAL A 92 15.05 5.24 12.54
C VAL A 92 16.17 6.27 12.47
N VAL A 93 16.98 6.34 13.51
CA VAL A 93 18.20 7.17 13.53
C VAL A 93 19.36 6.28 13.90
N THR A 94 20.36 6.16 13.03
CA THR A 94 21.60 5.44 13.33
C THR A 94 22.76 6.40 13.38
N THR A 95 23.61 6.24 14.38
CA THR A 95 24.84 7.01 14.56
C THR A 95 26.01 6.04 14.65
N ALA A 96 26.95 6.15 13.74
CA ALA A 96 28.20 5.39 13.75
C ALA A 96 29.38 6.26 14.17
N THR A 97 30.29 5.70 14.94
CA THR A 97 31.51 6.34 15.43
C THR A 97 32.73 5.56 14.95
N TYR A 98 33.63 6.23 14.24
CA TYR A 98 34.92 5.70 13.81
C TYR A 98 35.97 6.81 13.86
N GLY A 99 37.15 6.54 14.42
CA GLY A 99 38.21 7.55 14.58
C GLY A 99 37.81 8.76 15.44
N GLY A 100 36.86 8.61 16.36
CA GLY A 100 36.39 9.70 17.24
C GLY A 100 35.38 10.68 16.61
N THR A 101 35.04 10.51 15.33
CA THR A 101 34.03 11.31 14.62
C THR A 101 32.77 10.48 14.36
N THR A 102 31.62 11.13 14.24
CA THR A 102 30.31 10.49 14.05
C THR A 102 29.69 10.75 12.68
N GLN A 103 28.87 9.81 12.19
CA GLN A 103 27.99 9.96 11.03
C GLN A 103 26.59 9.50 11.43
N THR A 104 25.55 10.20 10.97
CA THR A 104 24.16 9.88 11.31
C THR A 104 23.30 9.67 10.09
N VAL A 105 22.65 8.52 9.98
CA VAL A 105 21.65 8.21 8.94
C VAL A 105 20.26 8.25 9.57
N THR A 106 19.32 8.93 8.93
CA THR A 106 17.92 9.03 9.36
C THR A 106 16.99 8.46 8.30
N ILE A 107 16.10 7.56 8.71
CA ILE A 107 15.13 6.90 7.83
C ILE A 107 13.73 7.10 8.40
N ILE A 108 12.78 7.43 7.53
CA ILE A 108 11.36 7.45 7.89
C ILE A 108 10.71 6.27 7.19
N MET A 109 10.01 5.45 7.97
CA MET A 109 9.25 4.30 7.49
C MET A 109 7.77 4.52 7.76
N LYS A 110 6.90 4.24 6.78
CA LYS A 110 5.44 4.29 6.95
C LYS A 110 4.82 2.90 6.88
N PRO A 111 3.72 2.61 7.59
CA PRO A 111 2.96 1.40 7.35
C PRO A 111 2.57 1.30 5.88
N SER A 112 2.78 0.13 5.27
CA SER A 112 2.32 -0.14 3.92
C SER A 112 0.84 -0.51 3.97
N ASN A 113 0.05 0.03 3.05
CA ASN A 113 -1.40 -0.14 2.99
C ASN A 113 -1.80 -1.03 1.82
N PHE A 114 -2.87 -1.81 1.99
CA PHE A 114 -3.41 -2.64 0.91
C PHE A 114 -4.00 -1.84 -0.23
N SER A 115 -4.38 -0.58 0.02
CA SER A 115 -4.87 0.35 -0.98
C SER A 115 -3.90 0.54 -2.15
N LYS A 116 -2.61 0.19 -2.02
CA LYS A 116 -1.61 0.30 -3.10
C LYS A 116 -1.79 -0.72 -4.23
N PHE A 117 -2.55 -1.78 -3.97
CA PHE A 117 -2.83 -2.79 -4.99
C PHE A 117 -4.10 -2.41 -5.73
N ALA A 118 -4.04 -2.50 -7.07
CA ALA A 118 -5.27 -2.56 -7.86
C ALA A 118 -6.03 -3.84 -7.50
N TYR A 119 -5.30 -4.96 -7.43
CA TYR A 119 -5.85 -6.24 -7.00
C TYR A 119 -4.91 -6.95 -6.04
N TYR A 120 -5.45 -7.38 -4.90
CA TYR A 120 -4.80 -8.33 -4.01
C TYR A 120 -5.75 -9.51 -3.77
N GLY A 121 -5.29 -10.71 -4.09
CA GLY A 121 -5.96 -11.96 -3.78
C GLY A 121 -5.21 -12.73 -2.70
N GLY A 122 -5.90 -13.12 -1.63
CA GLY A 122 -5.40 -14.04 -0.64
C GLY A 122 -5.18 -15.46 -1.18
N THR A 123 -4.90 -16.41 -0.29
CA THR A 123 -4.62 -17.80 -0.69
C THR A 123 -5.85 -18.42 -1.37
N SER A 124 -7.03 -18.11 -0.83
CA SER A 124 -8.32 -18.61 -1.31
C SER A 124 -8.78 -17.95 -2.61
N ALA A 125 -8.13 -16.88 -3.06
CA ALA A 125 -8.42 -16.21 -4.33
C ALA A 125 -8.10 -17.07 -5.55
N SER A 126 -7.37 -18.16 -5.35
CA SER A 126 -7.13 -19.20 -6.36
C SER A 126 -8.39 -19.98 -6.75
N ALA A 127 -9.57 -19.70 -6.20
CA ALA A 127 -10.79 -20.44 -6.51
C ALA A 127 -11.38 -20.06 -7.88
N ALA A 128 -11.42 -18.78 -8.22
CA ALA A 128 -11.94 -18.26 -9.49
C ALA A 128 -10.81 -17.82 -10.44
N ALA A 129 -11.15 -17.59 -11.71
CA ALA A 129 -10.22 -17.18 -12.74
C ALA A 129 -10.60 -15.80 -13.32
N TRP A 130 -9.59 -15.05 -13.74
CA TRP A 130 -9.77 -13.85 -14.57
C TRP A 130 -10.04 -14.26 -16.01
N GLU A 131 -11.11 -13.75 -16.61
CA GLU A 131 -11.64 -14.27 -17.86
C GLU A 131 -11.39 -13.33 -19.06
N THR A 132 -11.69 -13.80 -20.27
CA THR A 132 -11.59 -12.95 -21.46
C THR A 132 -12.54 -11.78 -21.36
N GLY A 133 -12.01 -10.57 -21.55
CA GLY A 133 -12.75 -9.31 -21.37
C GLY A 133 -12.51 -8.66 -20.00
N ASP A 134 -11.90 -9.37 -19.05
CA ASP A 134 -11.46 -8.75 -17.79
C ASP A 134 -10.19 -7.95 -18.00
N THR A 135 -10.10 -6.81 -17.33
CA THR A 135 -8.94 -5.92 -17.38
C THR A 135 -8.56 -5.46 -15.98
N ILE A 136 -7.28 -5.59 -15.64
CA ILE A 136 -6.69 -5.11 -14.40
C ILE A 136 -5.68 -4.00 -14.72
N GLY A 137 -6.04 -2.77 -14.38
CA GLY A 137 -5.29 -1.55 -14.64
C GLY A 137 -4.47 -1.07 -13.45
N GLY A 138 -3.48 -1.85 -13.00
CA GLY A 138 -2.53 -1.46 -11.95
C GLY A 138 -1.81 -2.67 -11.32
N PRO A 139 -1.03 -2.46 -10.23
CA PRO A 139 -0.29 -3.53 -9.57
C PRO A 139 -1.23 -4.61 -9.04
N SER A 140 -0.93 -5.88 -9.32
CA SER A 140 -1.76 -7.01 -8.90
C SER A 140 -0.94 -8.13 -8.26
N HIS A 141 -1.54 -8.76 -7.24
CA HIS A 141 -0.92 -9.83 -6.47
C HIS A 141 -1.91 -10.96 -6.16
N THR A 142 -1.44 -12.21 -6.15
CA THR A 142 -2.21 -13.37 -5.69
C THR A 142 -1.34 -14.29 -4.84
N GLN A 143 -1.70 -14.50 -3.57
CA GLN A 143 -0.97 -15.35 -2.64
C GLN A 143 -1.02 -16.84 -3.00
N GLY A 144 -2.03 -17.28 -3.75
CA GLY A 144 -2.06 -18.62 -4.29
C GLY A 144 -1.60 -18.68 -5.75
N LYS A 145 -2.35 -19.43 -6.57
CA LYS A 145 -2.14 -19.47 -8.03
C LYS A 145 -3.02 -18.43 -8.71
N LEU A 146 -2.40 -17.56 -9.51
CA LEU A 146 -3.16 -16.69 -10.40
C LEU A 146 -3.86 -17.55 -11.46
N LYS A 147 -5.19 -17.63 -11.44
CA LYS A 147 -5.95 -18.36 -12.46
C LYS A 147 -6.44 -17.42 -13.55
N THR A 148 -6.28 -17.83 -14.79
CA THR A 148 -6.75 -17.11 -15.97
C THR A 148 -7.54 -18.06 -16.88
N PHE A 149 -8.57 -17.53 -17.52
CA PHE A 149 -9.40 -18.22 -18.50
C PHE A 149 -9.46 -17.39 -19.78
N GLY A 150 -8.90 -17.91 -20.87
CA GLY A 150 -8.87 -17.18 -22.12
C GLY A 150 -7.78 -16.10 -22.16
N SER A 151 -8.16 -14.87 -22.52
CA SER A 151 -7.25 -13.71 -22.71
C SER A 151 -7.59 -12.50 -21.83
N PRO A 152 -7.53 -12.61 -20.48
CA PRO A 152 -7.60 -11.44 -19.62
C PRO A 152 -6.38 -10.53 -19.81
N VAL A 153 -6.52 -9.25 -19.49
CA VAL A 153 -5.47 -8.24 -19.68
C VAL A 153 -5.03 -7.65 -18.34
N PHE A 154 -3.74 -7.75 -18.05
CA PHE A 154 -3.09 -7.13 -16.90
C PHE A 154 -2.17 -6.02 -17.40
N LEU A 155 -2.53 -4.76 -17.13
CA LEU A 155 -1.80 -3.58 -17.59
C LEU A 155 -0.61 -3.26 -16.67
N GLY A 156 -0.75 -3.51 -15.36
CA GLY A 156 0.32 -3.33 -14.38
C GLY A 156 1.11 -4.62 -14.11
N LYS A 157 2.12 -4.51 -13.24
CA LYS A 157 2.91 -5.67 -12.77
C LYS A 157 2.00 -6.65 -12.05
N ALA A 158 2.01 -7.91 -12.50
CA ALA A 158 1.30 -9.00 -11.85
C ALA A 158 2.29 -9.91 -11.11
N THR A 159 1.95 -10.28 -9.88
CA THR A 159 2.78 -11.14 -9.05
C THR A 159 1.96 -12.28 -8.43
N SER A 160 2.61 -13.41 -8.18
CA SER A 160 1.99 -14.51 -7.44
C SER A 160 3.01 -15.31 -6.65
N LEU A 161 2.59 -15.95 -5.56
CA LEU A 161 3.46 -16.86 -4.83
C LEU A 161 3.58 -18.22 -5.53
N SER A 162 2.43 -18.82 -5.90
CA SER A 162 2.37 -20.19 -6.42
C SER A 162 2.36 -20.28 -7.96
N GLY A 163 2.64 -19.17 -8.64
CA GLY A 163 2.65 -19.09 -10.10
C GLY A 163 1.27 -18.90 -10.72
N ILE A 164 1.17 -19.24 -12.01
CA ILE A 164 -0.03 -19.02 -12.84
C ILE A 164 -0.61 -20.33 -13.35
N THR A 165 -1.95 -20.42 -13.39
CA THR A 165 -2.69 -21.47 -14.08
C THR A 165 -3.49 -20.86 -15.23
N LYS A 166 -3.31 -21.39 -16.44
CA LYS A 166 -3.97 -20.91 -17.66
C LYS A 166 -4.98 -21.94 -18.14
N SER A 167 -6.22 -21.50 -18.33
CA SER A 167 -7.35 -22.32 -18.78
C SER A 167 -8.13 -21.61 -19.90
N GLY A 168 -9.14 -22.27 -20.47
CA GLY A 168 -9.88 -21.75 -21.62
C GLY A 168 -9.13 -21.88 -22.95
N SER A 169 -9.75 -21.39 -24.03
CA SER A 169 -9.14 -21.30 -25.35
C SER A 169 -9.52 -19.94 -25.99
N PRO A 170 -8.54 -19.12 -26.42
CA PRO A 170 -7.09 -19.35 -26.35
C PRO A 170 -6.51 -19.10 -24.94
N LYS A 171 -5.45 -19.81 -24.54
CA LYS A 171 -4.77 -19.64 -23.22
C LYS A 171 -3.76 -18.50 -23.22
N THR A 172 -4.20 -17.30 -23.58
CA THR A 172 -3.33 -16.15 -23.90
C THR A 172 -3.58 -14.95 -22.98
N PRO A 173 -3.39 -15.08 -21.64
CA PRO A 173 -3.42 -13.91 -20.76
C PRO A 173 -2.29 -12.94 -21.12
N GLN A 174 -2.59 -11.65 -21.10
CA GLN A 174 -1.66 -10.59 -21.47
C GLN A 174 -1.13 -9.90 -20.21
N PHE A 175 0.19 -9.90 -20.01
CA PHE A 175 0.87 -9.24 -18.90
C PHE A 175 1.74 -8.09 -19.42
N LEU A 176 1.14 -6.93 -19.65
CA LEU A 176 1.84 -5.79 -20.26
C LEU A 176 2.84 -5.15 -19.28
N GLY A 177 2.55 -5.18 -17.98
CA GLY A 177 3.47 -4.75 -16.92
C GLY A 177 4.40 -5.86 -16.41
N GLY A 178 4.41 -7.03 -17.05
CA GLY A 178 5.20 -8.20 -16.68
C GLY A 178 4.57 -9.06 -15.57
N PHE A 179 5.02 -10.31 -15.50
CA PHE A 179 4.60 -11.29 -14.50
C PHE A 179 5.79 -11.84 -13.71
N GLU A 180 5.63 -12.00 -12.41
CA GLU A 180 6.64 -12.57 -11.51
C GLU A 180 6.02 -13.60 -10.56
N SER A 181 6.71 -14.72 -10.38
CA SER A 181 6.30 -15.83 -9.51
C SER A 181 7.25 -15.95 -8.32
N GLY A 182 6.75 -16.46 -7.19
CA GLY A 182 7.53 -16.64 -5.95
C GLY A 182 7.49 -15.44 -5.00
N VAL A 183 6.71 -14.41 -5.32
CA VAL A 183 6.52 -13.24 -4.45
C VAL A 183 5.49 -13.59 -3.38
N SER A 184 5.80 -13.39 -2.10
CA SER A 184 4.88 -13.60 -0.98
C SER A 184 4.54 -12.28 -0.30
N LEU A 185 3.27 -11.93 -0.29
CA LEU A 185 2.71 -10.81 0.44
C LEU A 185 1.50 -11.34 1.22
N THR A 186 1.70 -11.80 2.46
CA THR A 186 0.61 -12.38 3.26
C THR A 186 -0.36 -11.32 3.76
N MET A 187 -1.66 -11.62 3.70
CA MET A 187 -2.68 -10.82 4.36
C MET A 187 -2.39 -10.85 5.88
N PRO A 188 -2.33 -9.71 6.57
CA PRO A 188 -2.04 -9.69 7.99
C PRO A 188 -3.11 -10.48 8.71
N ALA A 189 -2.69 -11.36 9.60
CA ALA A 189 -3.57 -12.13 10.48
C ALA A 189 -4.33 -11.26 11.50
N ASN A 190 -4.18 -9.93 11.41
CA ASN A 190 -4.73 -9.00 12.39
C ASN A 190 -6.22 -8.77 12.09
N THR A 191 -7.06 -9.54 12.77
CA THR A 191 -8.51 -9.38 12.85
C THR A 191 -8.93 -8.16 13.68
N SER A 192 -7.99 -7.42 14.27
CA SER A 192 -8.32 -6.31 15.16
C SER A 192 -8.64 -5.06 14.35
N TYR A 193 -9.86 -4.99 13.83
CA TYR A 193 -10.50 -3.75 13.37
C TYR A 193 -10.82 -2.79 14.51
N SER A 194 -10.16 -2.96 15.66
CA SER A 194 -10.34 -2.15 16.85
C SER A 194 -10.09 -0.67 16.53
N ASN A 195 -9.13 -0.35 15.66
CA ASN A 195 -8.88 1.02 15.21
C ASN A 195 -10.11 1.63 14.53
N ILE A 196 -10.74 0.93 13.58
CA ILE A 196 -11.92 1.40 12.84
C ILE A 196 -13.13 1.50 13.79
N LEU A 197 -13.36 0.49 14.64
CA LEU A 197 -14.47 0.51 15.60
C LEU A 197 -14.31 1.61 16.65
N SER A 198 -13.09 1.82 17.15
CA SER A 198 -12.78 2.91 18.07
C SER A 198 -12.93 4.27 17.41
N ALA A 199 -12.46 4.44 16.17
CA ALA A 199 -12.64 5.68 15.42
C ALA A 199 -14.13 5.98 15.18
N ALA A 200 -14.91 4.98 14.76
CA ALA A 200 -16.36 5.10 14.61
C ALA A 200 -17.05 5.51 15.91
N SER A 201 -16.59 5.00 17.06
CA SER A 201 -17.17 5.33 18.38
C SER A 201 -16.71 6.69 18.92
N SER A 202 -15.52 7.16 18.54
CA SER A 202 -14.87 8.36 19.09
C SER A 202 -15.02 9.63 18.24
N GLY A 203 -15.79 9.57 17.16
CA GLY A 203 -15.96 10.72 16.25
C GLY A 203 -16.54 10.39 14.88
N GLY A 204 -17.00 9.15 14.69
CA GLY A 204 -17.67 8.70 13.47
C GLY A 204 -19.09 8.23 13.76
N LYS A 205 -19.62 7.38 12.87
CA LYS A 205 -20.89 6.69 13.07
C LYS A 205 -20.63 5.25 13.45
N TYR A 206 -21.07 4.84 14.64
CA TYR A 206 -21.06 3.45 15.07
C TYR A 206 -22.49 2.89 15.20
N GLN A 207 -22.67 1.64 14.77
CA GLN A 207 -23.85 0.82 15.04
C GLN A 207 -23.43 -0.60 15.41
N SER A 208 -24.17 -1.23 16.33
CA SER A 208 -24.01 -2.65 16.67
C SER A 208 -25.23 -3.43 16.20
N GLY A 209 -25.00 -4.49 15.43
CA GLY A 209 -26.01 -5.37 14.89
C GLY A 209 -26.94 -4.75 13.85
N GLY A 210 -27.82 -5.59 13.30
CA GLY A 210 -28.87 -5.18 12.38
C GLY A 210 -28.36 -4.82 10.98
N SER A 211 -29.08 -3.91 10.32
CA SER A 211 -28.75 -3.39 9.00
C SER A 211 -28.55 -1.89 9.04
N LEU A 212 -27.67 -1.38 8.19
CA LEU A 212 -27.50 0.05 7.97
C LEU A 212 -27.55 0.31 6.46
N TYR A 213 -28.56 1.04 6.02
CA TYR A 213 -28.72 1.45 4.63
C TYR A 213 -28.24 2.89 4.51
N LEU A 214 -27.30 3.14 3.60
CA LEU A 214 -26.69 4.42 3.34
C LEU A 214 -26.90 4.77 1.87
N LYS A 215 -27.40 5.97 1.62
CA LYS A 215 -27.47 6.58 0.30
C LYS A 215 -26.72 7.90 0.34
N PHE A 216 -25.60 7.96 -0.36
CA PHE A 216 -24.82 9.18 -0.49
C PHE A 216 -25.42 10.08 -1.57
N ASN A 217 -25.56 11.36 -1.25
CA ASN A 217 -26.14 12.34 -2.16
C ASN A 217 -25.03 13.30 -2.64
N ALA A 218 -25.12 13.72 -3.90
CA ALA A 218 -24.10 14.58 -4.52
C ALA A 218 -23.98 15.99 -3.89
N ASP A 219 -24.87 16.35 -2.96
CA ASP A 219 -24.87 17.61 -2.20
C ASP A 219 -24.08 17.55 -0.88
N GLY A 220 -23.35 16.45 -0.63
CA GLY A 220 -22.58 16.25 0.60
C GLY A 220 -23.39 15.67 1.76
N THR A 221 -24.66 15.32 1.54
CA THR A 221 -25.49 14.66 2.55
C THR A 221 -25.48 13.14 2.42
N VAL A 222 -25.82 12.47 3.52
CA VAL A 222 -26.07 11.04 3.58
C VAL A 222 -27.47 10.78 4.11
N SER A 223 -28.26 10.04 3.34
CA SER A 223 -29.56 9.53 3.75
C SER A 223 -29.38 8.13 4.33
N TRP A 224 -29.84 7.90 5.56
CA TRP A 224 -29.66 6.62 6.24
C TRP A 224 -30.95 6.08 6.87
N LYS A 225 -31.03 4.75 7.01
CA LYS A 225 -32.07 4.03 7.77
C LYS A 225 -31.52 2.72 8.31
N THR A 226 -32.15 2.16 9.34
CA THR A 226 -31.69 0.92 10.02
C THR A 226 -32.53 -0.32 9.67
N THR A 227 -33.61 -0.14 8.92
CA THR A 227 -34.50 -1.22 8.46
C THR A 227 -34.85 -1.02 6.99
N ALA A 228 -35.12 -2.11 6.26
CA ALA A 228 -35.44 -2.05 4.84
C ALA A 228 -36.68 -1.20 4.55
N ALA A 229 -37.72 -1.34 5.39
CA ALA A 229 -38.98 -0.60 5.27
C ALA A 229 -38.97 0.77 5.97
N GLY A 230 -37.85 1.17 6.59
CA GLY A 230 -37.74 2.45 7.28
C GLY A 230 -37.72 3.64 6.32
N THR A 231 -38.06 4.81 6.85
CA THR A 231 -37.91 6.10 6.16
C THR A 231 -36.46 6.58 6.27
N TYR A 232 -35.95 7.19 5.20
CA TYR A 232 -34.62 7.79 5.20
C TYR A 232 -34.59 9.07 6.04
N THR A 233 -33.57 9.17 6.89
CA THR A 233 -33.18 10.42 7.55
C THR A 233 -31.95 10.98 6.85
N THR A 234 -32.01 12.24 6.40
CA THR A 234 -30.91 12.89 5.68
C THR A 234 -30.16 13.85 6.59
N VAL A 235 -28.84 13.76 6.59
CA VAL A 235 -27.93 14.61 7.37
C VAL A 235 -26.66 14.92 6.57
N GLN A 236 -25.97 16.01 6.90
CA GLN A 236 -24.66 16.30 6.31
C GLN A 236 -23.66 15.20 6.68
N LEU A 237 -22.82 14.75 5.72
CA LEU A 237 -21.85 13.68 5.96
C LEU A 237 -20.85 14.07 7.06
N SER A 238 -20.40 15.32 7.06
CA SER A 238 -19.51 15.88 8.09
C SER A 238 -20.12 15.93 9.49
N VAL A 239 -21.45 15.85 9.61
CA VAL A 239 -22.16 15.74 10.89
C VAL A 239 -22.41 14.28 11.24
N PHE A 240 -22.69 13.43 10.25
CA PHE A 240 -22.98 12.03 10.45
C PHE A 240 -21.75 11.22 10.86
N ALA A 241 -20.61 11.50 10.22
CA ALA A 241 -19.31 10.91 10.51
C ALA A 241 -18.22 11.98 10.36
N PRO A 242 -18.03 12.86 11.38
CA PRO A 242 -17.05 13.95 11.32
C PRO A 242 -15.62 13.52 11.00
N ASN A 243 -15.20 12.34 11.45
CA ASN A 243 -13.89 11.77 11.15
C ASN A 243 -13.88 10.87 9.90
N GLY A 244 -14.95 10.85 9.11
CA GLY A 244 -15.09 10.04 7.90
C GLY A 244 -15.31 8.54 8.13
N VAL A 245 -15.45 8.05 9.37
CA VAL A 245 -15.62 6.61 9.63
C VAL A 245 -17.09 6.27 9.92
N ILE A 246 -17.67 5.36 9.13
CA ILE A 246 -18.98 4.77 9.39
C ILE A 246 -18.80 3.26 9.53
N ALA A 247 -19.06 2.74 10.73
CA ALA A 247 -18.89 1.32 11.04
C ALA A 247 -20.16 0.69 11.61
N ILE A 248 -20.45 -0.51 11.15
CA ILE A 248 -21.40 -1.43 11.76
C ILE A 248 -20.67 -2.68 12.23
N ASP A 249 -20.76 -3.00 13.51
CA ASP A 249 -20.25 -4.26 14.06
C ASP A 249 -21.36 -5.30 14.10
N LYS A 250 -21.08 -6.56 13.71
CA LYS A 250 -22.03 -7.69 13.73
C LYS A 250 -23.32 -7.46 12.92
N GLY A 251 -23.27 -6.58 11.93
CA GLY A 251 -24.42 -6.24 11.09
C GLY A 251 -24.10 -6.30 9.60
N SER A 252 -25.02 -5.83 8.77
CA SER A 252 -24.83 -5.71 7.32
C SER A 252 -25.01 -4.26 6.87
N MET A 253 -24.16 -3.80 5.96
CA MET A 253 -24.25 -2.46 5.40
C MET A 253 -24.75 -2.52 3.96
N PHE A 254 -25.65 -1.63 3.58
CA PHE A 254 -26.15 -1.47 2.22
C PHE A 254 -25.82 -0.06 1.76
N VAL A 255 -25.17 0.10 0.61
CA VAL A 255 -24.64 1.38 0.16
C VAL A 255 -24.88 1.66 -1.32
N GLU A 256 -25.19 2.91 -1.65
CA GLU A 256 -25.28 3.44 -3.01
C GLU A 256 -25.10 4.96 -3.03
N GLY A 257 -24.96 5.53 -4.22
CA GLY A 257 -25.06 6.97 -4.47
C GLY A 257 -23.72 7.63 -4.81
N THR A 258 -23.59 8.91 -4.50
CA THR A 258 -22.42 9.73 -4.86
C THR A 258 -21.77 10.31 -3.60
N VAL A 259 -20.54 9.89 -3.33
CA VAL A 259 -19.74 10.35 -2.18
C VAL A 259 -19.07 11.69 -2.51
N ASP A 260 -19.14 12.63 -1.57
CA ASP A 260 -18.50 13.95 -1.58
C ASP A 260 -17.69 14.07 -0.28
N GLY A 261 -16.37 13.98 -0.38
CA GLY A 261 -15.42 13.92 0.73
C GLY A 261 -14.77 12.55 0.95
N ARG A 262 -14.14 12.40 2.12
CA ARG A 262 -13.37 11.20 2.52
C ARG A 262 -14.18 10.34 3.48
N VAL A 263 -14.43 9.08 3.13
CA VAL A 263 -15.22 8.17 3.95
C VAL A 263 -14.69 6.73 3.92
N THR A 264 -14.66 6.10 5.08
CA THR A 264 -14.43 4.66 5.25
C THR A 264 -15.67 4.00 5.81
N LEU A 265 -16.22 3.08 5.02
CA LEU A 265 -17.38 2.27 5.35
C LEU A 265 -16.93 0.91 5.83
N ALA A 266 -17.32 0.51 7.03
CA ALA A 266 -16.86 -0.74 7.62
C ALA A 266 -18.04 -1.59 8.10
N SER A 267 -18.15 -2.81 7.59
CA SER A 267 -19.00 -3.85 8.19
C SER A 267 -18.13 -4.94 8.77
N LEU A 268 -18.07 -4.99 10.09
CA LEU A 268 -17.07 -5.75 10.83
C LEU A 268 -17.71 -6.81 11.71
N ARG A 269 -16.86 -7.69 12.23
CA ARG A 269 -17.26 -8.77 13.13
C ARG A 269 -16.25 -8.88 14.27
N SER A 270 -16.44 -8.06 15.32
CA SER A 270 -15.59 -8.07 16.52
C SER A 270 -15.63 -9.40 17.27
N SER A 271 -16.74 -10.14 17.17
CA SER A 271 -16.96 -11.44 17.79
C SER A 271 -18.18 -12.15 17.16
N GLY A 272 -18.26 -13.48 17.27
CA GLY A 272 -19.39 -14.30 16.79
C GLY A 272 -19.27 -14.75 15.32
N SER A 273 -20.31 -15.44 14.82
CA SER A 273 -20.36 -16.02 13.48
C SER A 273 -21.15 -15.19 12.45
N THR A 274 -21.92 -14.20 12.89
CA THR A 274 -22.88 -13.46 12.04
C THR A 274 -22.44 -12.01 11.80
N GLY A 275 -22.74 -11.49 10.61
CA GLY A 275 -22.50 -10.10 10.23
C GLY A 275 -21.14 -9.86 9.56
N GLY A 276 -20.86 -8.59 9.28
CA GLY A 276 -19.66 -8.16 8.59
C GLY A 276 -19.77 -8.30 7.08
N THR A 277 -20.89 -7.88 6.48
CA THR A 277 -21.08 -7.90 5.02
C THR A 277 -21.48 -6.52 4.53
N VAL A 278 -21.03 -6.18 3.31
CA VAL A 278 -21.42 -4.95 2.63
C VAL A 278 -22.10 -5.32 1.34
N LYS A 279 -23.24 -4.71 1.03
CA LYS A 279 -23.93 -4.84 -0.24
C LYS A 279 -24.00 -3.48 -0.93
N ILE A 280 -23.44 -3.38 -2.12
CA ILE A 280 -23.51 -2.18 -2.95
C ILE A 280 -24.76 -2.32 -3.83
N THR A 281 -25.80 -1.53 -3.54
CA THR A 281 -27.15 -1.73 -4.10
C THR A 281 -27.34 -1.11 -5.47
N ASN A 282 -26.58 -0.06 -5.76
CA ASN A 282 -26.55 0.62 -7.06
C ASN A 282 -25.18 1.28 -7.25
N ASN A 283 -24.98 2.02 -8.34
CA ASN A 283 -23.74 2.77 -8.58
C ASN A 283 -23.29 3.52 -7.33
N LEU A 284 -21.98 3.45 -7.08
CA LEU A 284 -21.33 4.13 -5.97
C LEU A 284 -20.15 4.92 -6.53
N GLU A 285 -20.36 6.22 -6.70
CA GLU A 285 -19.46 7.09 -7.43
C GLU A 285 -18.88 8.18 -6.51
N MET A 286 -17.81 8.82 -6.95
CA MET A 286 -17.27 10.03 -6.31
C MET A 286 -17.81 11.24 -7.07
N LYS A 287 -18.17 12.31 -6.34
CA LYS A 287 -18.70 13.55 -6.93
C LYS A 287 -17.68 14.18 -7.87
N SER A 288 -16.44 14.28 -7.44
CA SER A 288 -15.30 14.78 -8.19
C SER A 288 -14.45 13.60 -8.65
N ASN A 289 -14.62 13.19 -9.90
CA ASN A 289 -13.89 12.04 -10.45
C ASN A 289 -12.40 12.37 -10.61
N PRO A 290 -11.49 11.69 -9.89
CA PRO A 290 -10.06 12.00 -9.89
C PRO A 290 -9.37 11.77 -11.25
N ARG A 291 -9.97 10.97 -12.14
CA ARG A 291 -9.45 10.76 -13.50
C ARG A 291 -9.54 12.01 -14.37
N THR A 292 -10.53 12.86 -14.09
CA THR A 292 -10.76 14.11 -14.82
C THR A 292 -10.38 15.33 -14.00
N ASN A 293 -10.39 15.20 -12.67
CA ASN A 293 -9.99 16.25 -11.74
C ASN A 293 -8.92 15.72 -10.75
N PRO A 294 -7.62 15.87 -11.08
CA PRO A 294 -6.53 15.40 -10.21
C PRO A 294 -6.51 16.04 -8.82
N THR A 295 -7.18 17.18 -8.61
CA THR A 295 -7.27 17.84 -7.29
C THR A 295 -8.47 17.38 -6.47
N SER A 296 -9.18 16.33 -6.91
CA SER A 296 -10.25 15.72 -6.13
C SER A 296 -9.73 15.25 -4.76
N ASP A 297 -10.44 15.62 -3.71
CA ASP A 297 -10.25 15.20 -2.33
C ASP A 297 -11.15 13.99 -1.95
N ASP A 298 -12.06 13.59 -2.84
CA ASP A 298 -12.96 12.46 -2.63
C ASP A 298 -12.18 11.14 -2.53
N MET A 299 -12.40 10.41 -1.45
CA MET A 299 -11.83 9.07 -1.23
C MET A 299 -12.81 8.17 -0.50
N LEU A 300 -13.02 6.97 -1.04
CA LEU A 300 -13.92 5.97 -0.47
C LEU A 300 -13.14 4.68 -0.17
N GLY A 301 -13.24 4.22 1.07
CA GLY A 301 -12.80 2.90 1.49
C GLY A 301 -14.00 2.07 1.92
N ILE A 302 -14.07 0.80 1.49
CA ILE A 302 -15.03 -0.17 2.01
C ILE A 302 -14.26 -1.32 2.64
N VAL A 303 -14.58 -1.63 3.89
CA VAL A 303 -13.97 -2.68 4.68
C VAL A 303 -15.06 -3.64 5.12
N SER A 304 -14.93 -4.90 4.76
CA SER A 304 -15.88 -5.96 5.12
C SER A 304 -15.14 -7.12 5.76
N TYR A 305 -15.70 -7.68 6.83
CA TYR A 305 -15.15 -8.92 7.38
C TYR A 305 -15.36 -10.09 6.41
N GLY A 306 -16.57 -10.22 5.90
CA GLY A 306 -17.02 -11.21 4.92
C GLY A 306 -17.12 -10.58 3.54
N ASP A 307 -18.12 -11.00 2.77
CA ASP A 307 -18.23 -10.60 1.37
C ASP A 307 -18.65 -9.13 1.19
N ILE A 308 -18.22 -8.58 0.06
CA ILE A 308 -18.73 -7.34 -0.51
C ILE A 308 -19.54 -7.74 -1.74
N THR A 309 -20.85 -7.55 -1.69
CA THR A 309 -21.77 -8.04 -2.72
C THR A 309 -22.24 -6.89 -3.60
N ILE A 310 -22.04 -7.01 -4.91
CA ILE A 310 -22.62 -6.12 -5.91
C ILE A 310 -24.02 -6.62 -6.24
N ALA A 311 -25.03 -5.76 -6.06
CA ALA A 311 -26.41 -6.13 -6.32
C ALA A 311 -26.69 -6.34 -7.82
N ASP A 312 -27.63 -7.23 -8.10
CA ASP A 312 -28.20 -7.35 -9.45
C ASP A 312 -29.31 -6.32 -9.63
N ASN A 313 -28.92 -5.09 -9.93
CA ASN A 313 -29.84 -3.98 -10.23
C ASN A 313 -30.38 -4.01 -11.67
N SER A 314 -30.20 -5.12 -12.41
CA SER A 314 -30.54 -5.26 -13.84
C SER A 314 -29.79 -4.31 -14.80
N SER A 315 -28.86 -3.49 -14.32
CA SER A 315 -28.08 -2.59 -15.17
C SER A 315 -26.97 -3.35 -15.90
N PRO A 316 -26.77 -3.19 -17.22
CA PRO A 316 -25.64 -3.79 -17.92
C PRO A 316 -24.30 -3.16 -17.54
N LEU A 317 -24.31 -2.00 -16.88
CA LEU A 317 -23.14 -1.29 -16.40
C LEU A 317 -23.30 -0.96 -14.91
N PHE A 318 -22.30 -1.33 -14.11
CA PHE A 318 -22.25 -1.01 -12.68
C PHE A 318 -20.92 -0.34 -12.39
N ASP A 319 -20.96 0.92 -11.95
CA ASP A 319 -19.78 1.70 -11.62
C ASP A 319 -19.62 1.78 -10.09
N VAL A 320 -18.44 1.39 -9.59
CA VAL A 320 -18.11 1.43 -8.17
C VAL A 320 -16.72 2.03 -7.99
N TYR A 321 -16.65 3.15 -7.28
CA TYR A 321 -15.40 3.83 -6.99
C TYR A 321 -15.00 3.59 -5.54
N GLY A 322 -13.70 3.53 -5.29
CA GLY A 322 -13.13 3.30 -3.97
C GLY A 322 -12.24 2.07 -3.90
N THR A 323 -11.64 1.88 -2.72
CA THR A 323 -10.81 0.73 -2.41
C THR A 323 -11.56 -0.23 -1.49
N PHE A 324 -11.66 -1.49 -1.89
CA PHE A 324 -12.43 -2.54 -1.22
C PHE A 324 -11.49 -3.50 -0.51
N TYR A 325 -11.75 -3.76 0.77
CA TYR A 325 -11.04 -4.74 1.57
C TYR A 325 -12.03 -5.76 2.14
N SER A 326 -11.87 -7.03 1.80
CA SER A 326 -12.63 -8.14 2.36
C SER A 326 -11.69 -9.15 3.01
N TYR A 327 -11.83 -9.38 4.31
CA TYR A 327 -10.88 -10.17 5.08
C TYR A 327 -11.02 -11.68 4.94
N SER A 328 -12.23 -12.20 5.01
CA SER A 328 -12.52 -13.64 4.90
C SER A 328 -13.31 -14.00 3.64
N GLY A 329 -13.81 -12.98 2.96
CA GLY A 329 -14.67 -13.07 1.80
C GLY A 329 -14.01 -12.53 0.55
N GLY A 330 -14.86 -12.08 -0.37
CA GLY A 330 -14.45 -11.46 -1.62
C GLY A 330 -15.47 -10.49 -2.16
N ILE A 331 -15.25 -10.05 -3.40
CA ILE A 331 -16.28 -9.33 -4.16
C ILE A 331 -17.13 -10.35 -4.91
N ALA A 332 -18.40 -10.44 -4.55
CA ALA A 332 -19.39 -11.29 -5.19
C ALA A 332 -20.39 -10.44 -6.00
N VAL A 333 -20.98 -11.02 -7.04
CA VAL A 333 -22.06 -10.39 -7.81
C VAL A 333 -23.31 -11.25 -7.65
N GLU A 334 -24.42 -10.64 -7.24
CA GLU A 334 -25.70 -11.36 -7.18
C GLU A 334 -26.06 -11.86 -8.59
N ASN A 335 -26.48 -13.12 -8.67
CA ASN A 335 -26.79 -13.79 -9.93
C ASN A 335 -25.64 -13.72 -10.96
N GLY A 336 -24.39 -13.59 -10.53
CA GLY A 336 -23.24 -13.32 -11.40
C GLY A 336 -23.05 -14.30 -12.56
N THR A 337 -23.54 -15.53 -12.47
CA THR A 337 -23.43 -16.54 -13.53
C THR A 337 -24.70 -16.73 -14.36
N SER A 338 -25.81 -16.07 -14.01
CA SER A 338 -27.13 -16.23 -14.65
C SER A 338 -27.71 -14.93 -15.21
N ARG A 339 -27.29 -13.77 -14.69
CA ARG A 339 -27.73 -12.46 -15.15
C ARG A 339 -27.29 -12.14 -16.59
N PRO A 340 -27.97 -11.21 -17.29
CA PRO A 340 -27.52 -10.74 -18.59
C PRO A 340 -26.08 -10.21 -18.56
N PRO A 341 -25.35 -10.32 -19.69
CA PRO A 341 -23.97 -9.88 -19.77
C PRO A 341 -23.83 -8.37 -19.56
N GLY A 342 -22.77 -7.95 -18.89
CA GLY A 342 -22.48 -6.54 -18.66
C GLY A 342 -21.03 -6.28 -18.26
N THR A 343 -20.77 -5.12 -17.68
CA THR A 343 -19.45 -4.74 -17.14
C THR A 343 -19.59 -4.16 -15.74
N LEU A 344 -18.80 -4.69 -14.80
CA LEU A 344 -18.56 -4.10 -13.49
C LEU A 344 -17.26 -3.30 -13.57
N ARG A 345 -17.35 -1.98 -13.44
CA ARG A 345 -16.19 -1.09 -13.44
C ARG A 345 -15.85 -0.72 -12.01
N ILE A 346 -14.63 -1.06 -11.62
CA ILE A 346 -14.08 -0.68 -10.33
C ILE A 346 -12.98 0.35 -10.57
N TYR A 347 -13.09 1.52 -9.95
CA TYR A 347 -12.03 2.51 -9.93
C TYR A 347 -11.48 2.66 -8.51
N GLY A 348 -10.26 2.17 -8.28
CA GLY A 348 -9.62 2.10 -6.98
C GLY A 348 -8.88 0.78 -6.79
N GLY A 349 -9.18 0.05 -5.72
CA GLY A 349 -8.47 -1.19 -5.36
C GLY A 349 -9.42 -2.30 -4.92
N MET A 350 -9.07 -3.56 -5.19
CA MET A 350 -9.82 -4.74 -4.76
C MET A 350 -8.89 -5.69 -4.00
N MET A 351 -9.03 -5.74 -2.68
CA MET A 351 -8.22 -6.59 -1.81
C MET A 351 -9.11 -7.57 -1.07
N VAL A 352 -8.96 -8.84 -1.38
CA VAL A 352 -9.90 -9.89 -1.01
C VAL A 352 -9.16 -11.17 -0.63
N GLU A 353 -9.68 -11.93 0.33
CA GLU A 353 -9.18 -13.28 0.59
C GLU A 353 -9.66 -14.27 -0.48
N LYS A 354 -10.88 -14.11 -0.98
CA LYS A 354 -11.50 -14.95 -2.02
C LYS A 354 -11.81 -14.13 -3.26
N LEU A 355 -11.64 -14.76 -4.42
CA LEU A 355 -12.15 -14.25 -5.68
C LEU A 355 -13.37 -15.10 -6.05
N TYR A 356 -14.51 -14.45 -6.30
CA TYR A 356 -15.70 -15.11 -6.80
C TYR A 356 -15.83 -14.90 -8.31
N ALA A 357 -16.50 -15.85 -8.96
CA ALA A 357 -16.85 -15.69 -10.36
C ALA A 357 -17.91 -14.58 -10.50
N THR A 358 -17.60 -13.55 -11.29
CA THR A 358 -18.55 -12.47 -11.64
C THR A 358 -19.28 -12.77 -12.94
N SER A 359 -18.89 -13.83 -13.62
CA SER A 359 -19.29 -14.23 -14.97
C SER A 359 -19.32 -15.77 -15.06
N ASN A 360 -20.02 -16.32 -16.07
CA ASN A 360 -20.09 -17.76 -16.29
C ASN A 360 -18.95 -18.33 -17.15
N GLY A 361 -17.97 -17.52 -17.55
CA GLY A 361 -16.84 -17.96 -18.38
C GLY A 361 -17.19 -18.37 -19.81
N ALA A 362 -18.43 -18.13 -20.26
CA ALA A 362 -18.86 -18.43 -21.62
C ALA A 362 -18.58 -17.24 -22.57
N SER A 363 -18.35 -17.56 -23.85
CA SER A 363 -18.18 -16.57 -24.92
C SER A 363 -19.45 -16.42 -25.77
N GLY A 364 -19.55 -15.31 -26.51
CA GLY A 364 -20.65 -15.07 -27.46
C GLY A 364 -22.01 -14.92 -26.77
N SER A 365 -23.05 -15.48 -27.39
CA SER A 365 -24.45 -15.37 -26.93
C SER A 365 -24.76 -16.12 -25.63
N SER A 366 -23.90 -17.07 -25.24
CA SER A 366 -24.04 -17.83 -23.99
C SER A 366 -23.44 -17.13 -22.77
N ARG A 367 -22.76 -15.98 -22.97
CA ARG A 367 -22.14 -15.19 -21.91
C ARG A 367 -23.18 -14.63 -20.94
N LYS A 368 -22.92 -14.80 -19.65
CA LYS A 368 -23.71 -14.27 -18.53
C LYS A 368 -22.77 -13.61 -17.51
N GLY A 369 -23.31 -12.64 -16.78
CA GLY A 369 -22.55 -11.93 -15.74
C GLY A 369 -21.74 -10.72 -16.21
N TYR A 370 -20.92 -10.22 -15.30
CA TYR A 370 -20.07 -9.07 -15.51
C TYR A 370 -18.64 -9.47 -15.85
N ASN A 371 -18.12 -8.85 -16.90
CA ASN A 371 -16.67 -8.70 -17.01
C ASN A 371 -16.20 -7.61 -16.03
N LEU A 372 -15.07 -7.84 -15.40
CA LEU A 372 -14.48 -6.91 -14.47
C LEU A 372 -13.49 -5.98 -15.18
N SER A 373 -13.74 -4.68 -15.08
CA SER A 373 -12.81 -3.64 -15.50
C SER A 373 -12.34 -2.89 -14.26
N LEU A 374 -11.22 -3.33 -13.69
CA LEU A 374 -10.58 -2.71 -12.55
C LEU A 374 -9.52 -1.72 -13.04
N ARG A 375 -9.59 -0.47 -12.58
CA ARG A 375 -8.58 0.55 -12.82
C ARG A 375 -8.11 1.11 -11.49
N PHE A 376 -6.79 1.17 -11.32
CA PHE A 376 -6.19 1.68 -10.10
C PHE A 376 -6.36 3.20 -9.98
N ASP A 377 -6.68 3.65 -8.77
CA ASP A 377 -6.55 5.06 -8.42
C ASP A 377 -5.13 5.29 -7.87
N GLU A 378 -4.29 5.96 -8.65
CA GLU A 378 -2.87 6.16 -8.34
C GLU A 378 -2.66 6.91 -7.01
N ARG A 379 -3.65 7.69 -6.56
CA ARG A 379 -3.59 8.35 -5.24
C ARG A 379 -3.44 7.33 -4.11
N PHE A 380 -4.01 6.13 -4.27
CA PHE A 380 -3.92 5.08 -3.26
C PHE A 380 -2.52 4.46 -3.09
N ALA A 381 -1.58 4.78 -3.99
CA ALA A 381 -0.16 4.43 -3.81
C ALA A 381 0.47 5.19 -2.62
N ASN A 382 0.03 6.43 -2.40
CA ASN A 382 0.63 7.34 -1.42
C ASN A 382 -0.27 7.62 -0.23
N ASP A 383 -1.57 7.58 -0.44
CA ASP A 383 -2.62 7.93 0.51
C ASP A 383 -3.62 6.78 0.64
N SER A 384 -4.47 6.81 1.64
CA SER A 384 -5.52 5.81 1.84
C SER A 384 -6.73 6.44 2.52
N PRO A 385 -7.92 5.85 2.37
CA PRO A 385 -9.07 6.27 3.17
C PRO A 385 -8.76 6.18 4.67
N GLU A 386 -9.44 7.01 5.46
CA GLU A 386 -9.20 7.12 6.90
C GLU A 386 -9.34 5.75 7.58
N TYR A 387 -8.35 5.36 8.38
CA TYR A 387 -8.33 4.07 9.12
C TYR A 387 -8.43 2.81 8.24
N PHE A 388 -8.12 2.90 6.94
CA PHE A 388 -8.14 1.74 6.05
C PHE A 388 -7.10 0.67 6.45
N PRO A 389 -7.37 -0.64 6.24
CA PRO A 389 -6.46 -1.69 6.66
C PRO A 389 -5.04 -1.61 6.06
N ALA A 390 -4.05 -1.66 6.94
CA ALA A 390 -2.63 -1.75 6.59
C ALA A 390 -2.19 -3.21 6.38
N THR A 391 -1.11 -3.42 5.63
CA THR A 391 -0.46 -4.73 5.41
C THR A 391 0.27 -5.27 6.64
N GLY A 392 0.43 -4.44 7.68
CA GLY A 392 1.23 -4.76 8.85
C GLY A 392 2.74 -4.72 8.60
N LYS A 393 3.19 -4.37 7.39
CA LYS A 393 4.61 -4.14 7.06
C LYS A 393 4.90 -2.65 6.94
N TYR A 394 6.17 -2.29 7.03
CA TYR A 394 6.65 -0.92 6.90
C TYR A 394 7.44 -0.74 5.61
N GLU A 395 7.24 0.36 4.92
CA GLU A 395 8.03 0.76 3.76
C GLU A 395 8.87 1.98 4.08
N ILE A 396 10.07 2.06 3.49
CA ILE A 396 10.94 3.22 3.60
C ILE A 396 10.35 4.34 2.74
N LEU A 397 10.03 5.46 3.37
CA LEU A 397 9.53 6.68 2.72
C LEU A 397 10.68 7.61 2.33
N SER A 398 11.66 7.76 3.23
CA SER A 398 12.81 8.63 3.01
C SER A 398 14.06 8.06 3.64
N TRP A 399 15.19 8.29 3.00
CA TRP A 399 16.52 7.92 3.47
C TRP A 399 17.42 9.16 3.38
N LEU A 400 17.94 9.62 4.51
CA LEU A 400 18.83 10.77 4.62
C LEU A 400 20.14 10.33 5.30
N GLU A 401 21.26 10.65 4.66
CA GLU A 401 22.60 10.20 5.08
C GLU A 401 23.46 11.30 5.67
#